data_AF-A0A7K3UMG8-F1
#
_entry.id   AF-A0A7K3UMG8-F1
#
_cell.length_a   1.000
_cell.length_b   1.000
_cell.length_c   1.000
_cell.angle_alpha   90.00
_cell.angle_beta   90.00
_cell.angle_gamma   90.00
#
_symmetry.space_group_name_H-M   'P 1'
#
loop_
_entity.id
_entity.type
_entity.pdbx_description
1 polymer ?
#
loop_
_entity_poly.entity_id
_entity_poly.type
_entity_poly.pdbx_seq_one_letter_code
_entity_poly.pdbx_strand_id
1 'polypeptide(L)'
;MLGFIKRWNDRWKWETSGLGQALAEHTHKCFNETILSGLPQDRKDRVIGDFYERLAAMAQSPTGFLDLRKSLAGWVAEYAKYQVLCLTESEKVVAFYHESPYVSGELYHHIRAAAAENDYLAQIMRSDKNVADGELIALANTECARARYYANGFNMVRIETGDRTKPDWYKPFVEAMLVYEEDNVRTSIKLPQLLPENRFGVIYSGFFNLVFTGEEDPLLRWARACPDYNLASGAP
;
A
#
# COMPACT_ATOMS: atom_id res chain seq x y z
N MET A 1 22.07 -1.72 11.17
CA MET A 1 21.11 -0.86 10.46
C MET A 1 21.76 0.50 10.19
N LEU A 2 21.74 0.94 8.93
CA LEU A 2 22.39 2.13 8.33
C LEU A 2 23.86 2.00 7.90
N GLY A 3 24.14 1.13 6.93
CA GLY A 3 25.42 1.07 6.21
C GLY A 3 25.65 2.19 5.19
N PHE A 4 24.69 3.12 5.00
CA PHE A 4 24.79 4.17 3.98
C PHE A 4 25.55 5.43 4.44
N ILE A 5 25.82 5.57 5.74
CA ILE A 5 26.39 6.80 6.27
C ILE A 5 27.83 6.56 6.73
N LYS A 6 28.76 6.74 5.79
CA LYS A 6 30.20 6.48 5.99
C LYS A 6 30.89 7.44 6.99
N ARG A 7 30.17 8.41 7.59
CA ARG A 7 30.70 9.33 8.62
C ARG A 7 29.67 9.59 9.72
N TRP A 8 30.09 9.47 10.98
CA TRP A 8 29.23 9.66 12.15
C TRP A 8 28.47 11.01 12.15
N ASN A 9 29.08 12.09 11.64
CA ASN A 9 28.45 13.40 11.48
C ASN A 9 27.31 13.42 10.45
N ASP A 10 27.42 12.68 9.37
CA ASP A 10 26.37 12.60 8.35
C ASP A 10 25.18 11.77 8.87
N ARG A 11 25.46 10.83 9.79
CA ARG A 11 24.44 10.00 10.42
C ARG A 11 23.63 10.81 11.41
N TRP A 12 24.32 11.53 12.27
CA TRP A 12 23.68 12.43 13.22
C TRP A 12 22.85 13.51 12.50
N LYS A 13 23.37 14.09 11.41
CA LYS A 13 22.61 15.06 10.58
C LYS A 13 21.35 14.46 9.96
N TRP A 14 21.40 13.23 9.46
CA TRP A 14 20.22 12.55 8.94
C TRP A 14 19.22 12.26 10.07
N GLU A 15 19.69 11.69 11.19
CA GLU A 15 18.83 11.28 12.33
C GLU A 15 18.17 12.48 13.01
N THR A 16 18.78 13.66 12.93
CA THR A 16 18.25 14.92 13.47
C THR A 16 17.49 15.76 12.45
N SER A 17 17.45 15.34 11.17
CA SER A 17 16.62 16.00 10.16
C SER A 17 15.13 15.76 10.40
N GLY A 18 14.27 16.68 9.95
CA GLY A 18 12.82 16.52 10.08
C GLY A 18 12.30 15.23 9.44
N LEU A 19 12.78 14.90 8.23
CA LEU A 19 12.43 13.64 7.56
C LEU A 19 12.95 12.41 8.31
N GLY A 20 14.18 12.46 8.83
CA GLY A 20 14.76 11.34 9.58
C GLY A 20 14.00 11.05 10.87
N GLN A 21 13.62 12.10 11.61
CA GLN A 21 12.77 11.98 12.80
C GLN A 21 11.38 11.44 12.47
N ALA A 22 10.76 11.95 11.40
CA ALA A 22 9.44 11.49 10.99
C ALA A 22 9.46 10.01 10.56
N LEU A 23 10.48 9.56 9.83
CA LEU A 23 10.65 8.15 9.46
C LEU A 23 10.95 7.24 10.66
N ALA A 24 11.72 7.74 11.64
CA ALA A 24 11.95 7.03 12.89
C ALA A 24 10.66 6.88 13.70
N GLU A 25 9.85 7.93 13.81
CA GLU A 25 8.55 7.89 14.48
C GLU A 25 7.57 6.96 13.76
N HIS A 26 7.50 7.02 12.43
CA HIS A 26 6.71 6.10 11.60
C HIS A 26 7.12 4.64 11.85
N THR A 27 8.42 4.36 11.87
CA THR A 27 8.96 3.02 12.17
C THR A 27 8.58 2.58 13.58
N HIS A 28 8.75 3.45 14.57
CA HIS A 28 8.39 3.16 15.96
C HIS A 28 6.91 2.79 16.08
N LYS A 29 6.01 3.64 15.57
CA LYS A 29 4.57 3.41 15.60
C LYS A 29 4.20 2.09 14.93
N CYS A 30 4.71 1.82 13.73
CA CYS A 30 4.43 0.56 13.03
C CYS A 30 4.86 -0.67 13.83
N PHE A 31 6.07 -0.68 14.41
CA PHE A 31 6.62 -1.89 15.03
C PHE A 31 6.35 -2.03 16.54
N ASN A 32 5.70 -1.04 17.16
CA ASN A 32 5.33 -1.07 18.58
C ASN A 32 3.83 -0.93 18.83
N GLU A 33 3.05 -0.36 17.89
CA GLU A 33 1.63 -0.04 18.12
C GLU A 33 0.67 -0.76 17.14
N THR A 34 1.19 -1.54 16.19
CA THR A 34 0.36 -2.28 15.21
C THR A 34 0.57 -3.80 15.33
N ILE A 35 -0.10 -4.57 14.46
CA ILE A 35 0.08 -6.03 14.35
C ILE A 35 1.55 -6.45 14.13
N LEU A 36 2.37 -5.58 13.53
CA LEU A 36 3.80 -5.84 13.34
C LEU A 36 4.58 -5.88 14.66
N SER A 37 4.01 -5.41 15.77
CA SER A 37 4.61 -5.50 17.10
C SER A 37 4.83 -6.93 17.58
N GLY A 38 3.98 -7.87 17.13
CA GLY A 38 4.09 -9.29 17.45
C GLY A 38 5.16 -10.04 16.65
N LEU A 39 5.81 -9.41 15.66
CA LEU A 39 6.86 -10.06 14.87
C LEU A 39 8.11 -10.36 15.72
N PRO A 40 8.80 -11.48 15.47
CA PRO A 40 10.14 -11.71 16.00
C PRO A 40 11.09 -10.56 15.68
N GLN A 41 11.99 -10.21 16.61
CA GLN A 41 12.88 -9.06 16.47
C GLN A 41 13.76 -9.14 15.21
N ASP A 42 14.24 -10.34 14.86
CA ASP A 42 15.05 -10.53 13.65
C ASP A 42 14.24 -10.25 12.37
N ARG A 43 12.93 -10.52 12.36
CA ARG A 43 12.04 -10.15 11.26
C ARG A 43 11.78 -8.65 11.22
N LYS A 44 11.58 -8.01 12.37
CA LYS A 44 11.45 -6.54 12.46
C LYS A 44 12.70 -5.88 11.87
N ASP A 45 13.87 -6.31 12.32
CA ASP A 45 15.16 -5.78 11.88
C ASP A 45 15.38 -5.93 10.38
N ARG A 46 14.94 -7.06 9.79
CA ARG A 46 15.00 -7.27 8.33
C ARG A 46 14.09 -6.32 7.57
N VAL A 47 12.84 -6.14 8.01
CA VAL A 47 11.89 -5.24 7.35
C VAL A 47 12.35 -3.78 7.46
N ILE A 48 12.79 -3.37 8.64
CA ILE A 48 13.32 -2.01 8.86
C ILE A 48 14.60 -1.82 8.04
N GLY A 49 15.51 -2.79 8.05
CA GLY A 49 16.74 -2.78 7.27
C GLY A 49 16.48 -2.61 5.77
N ASP A 50 15.63 -3.46 5.19
CA ASP A 50 15.28 -3.40 3.76
C ASP A 50 14.65 -2.05 3.39
N PHE A 51 13.77 -1.50 4.23
CA PHE A 51 13.20 -0.17 4.00
C PHE A 51 14.27 0.93 3.90
N TYR A 52 15.17 1.02 4.87
CA TYR A 52 16.22 2.04 4.86
C TYR A 52 17.28 1.81 3.78
N GLU A 53 17.57 0.55 3.43
CA GLU A 53 18.45 0.21 2.31
C GLU A 53 17.87 0.68 0.97
N ARG A 54 16.56 0.48 0.76
CA ARG A 54 15.85 1.00 -0.42
C ARG A 54 15.89 2.52 -0.50
N LEU A 55 15.64 3.21 0.61
CA LEU A 55 15.74 4.67 0.66
C LEU A 55 17.14 5.17 0.32
N ALA A 56 18.18 4.52 0.87
CA ALA A 56 19.56 4.86 0.58
C ALA A 56 19.91 4.63 -0.90
N ALA A 57 19.42 3.54 -1.50
CA ALA A 57 19.61 3.25 -2.91
C ALA A 57 18.93 4.32 -3.81
N MET A 58 17.71 4.76 -3.47
CA MET A 58 17.01 5.81 -4.22
C MET A 58 17.72 7.16 -4.14
N ALA A 59 18.26 7.52 -2.97
CA ALA A 59 19.00 8.78 -2.79
C ALA A 59 20.28 8.85 -3.65
N GLN A 60 20.82 7.69 -4.05
CA GLN A 60 22.00 7.59 -4.92
C GLN A 60 21.64 7.38 -6.39
N SER A 61 20.35 7.19 -6.70
CA SER A 61 19.91 6.91 -8.07
C SER A 61 19.91 8.17 -8.94
N PRO A 62 20.41 8.10 -10.19
CA PRO A 62 20.27 9.17 -11.18
C PRO A 62 18.81 9.53 -11.48
N THR A 63 17.89 8.60 -11.25
CA THR A 63 16.44 8.75 -11.47
C THR A 63 15.65 8.66 -10.15
N GLY A 64 16.26 9.05 -9.03
CA GLY A 64 15.73 8.82 -7.67
C GLY A 64 14.25 9.15 -7.46
N PHE A 65 13.75 10.24 -8.07
CA PHE A 65 12.32 10.58 -8.05
C PHE A 65 11.44 9.50 -8.70
N LEU A 66 11.81 9.03 -9.89
CA LEU A 66 11.05 8.02 -10.61
C LEU A 66 11.13 6.67 -9.89
N ASP A 67 12.29 6.32 -9.33
CA ASP A 67 12.47 5.07 -8.60
C ASP A 67 11.69 5.06 -7.27
N LEU A 68 11.58 6.23 -6.63
CA LEU A 68 10.69 6.43 -5.48
C LEU A 68 9.23 6.20 -5.86
N ARG A 69 8.75 6.81 -6.95
CA ARG A 69 7.37 6.62 -7.42
C ARG A 69 7.06 5.19 -7.81
N LYS A 70 7.97 4.51 -8.53
CA LYS A 70 7.82 3.08 -8.86
C LYS A 70 7.71 2.21 -7.62
N SER A 71 8.56 2.45 -6.63
CA SER A 71 8.55 1.70 -5.38
C SER A 71 7.28 1.96 -4.59
N LEU A 72 6.90 3.23 -4.44
CA LEU A 72 5.64 3.62 -3.81
C LEU A 72 4.44 2.95 -4.50
N ALA A 73 4.38 3.00 -5.84
CA ALA A 73 3.30 2.38 -6.61
C ALA A 73 3.21 0.88 -6.35
N GLY A 74 4.34 0.17 -6.39
CA GLY A 74 4.39 -1.26 -6.09
C GLY A 74 3.90 -1.58 -4.67
N TRP A 75 4.30 -0.80 -3.67
CA TRP A 75 3.86 -1.03 -2.29
C TRP A 75 2.40 -0.65 -2.03
N VAL A 76 1.85 0.33 -2.75
CA VAL A 76 0.41 0.62 -2.70
C VAL A 76 -0.39 -0.51 -3.34
N ALA A 77 0.07 -1.09 -4.45
CA ALA A 77 -0.57 -2.25 -5.06
C ALA A 77 -0.51 -3.47 -4.12
N GLU A 78 0.65 -3.76 -3.52
CA GLU A 78 0.80 -4.84 -2.54
C GLU A 78 -0.08 -4.59 -1.30
N TYR A 79 -0.19 -3.35 -0.85
CA TYR A 79 -1.10 -2.96 0.22
C TYR A 79 -2.54 -3.27 -0.14
N ALA A 80 -3.02 -2.84 -1.31
CA ALA A 80 -4.39 -3.07 -1.74
C ALA A 80 -4.72 -4.57 -1.83
N LYS A 81 -3.80 -5.37 -2.40
CA LYS A 81 -3.94 -6.82 -2.57
C LYS A 81 -4.26 -7.56 -1.27
N TYR A 82 -3.70 -7.13 -0.14
CA TYR A 82 -4.01 -7.74 1.16
C TYR A 82 -5.06 -6.98 1.95
N GLN A 83 -5.11 -5.65 1.83
CA GLN A 83 -6.09 -4.83 2.54
C GLN A 83 -7.51 -5.27 2.22
N VAL A 84 -7.84 -5.51 0.94
CA VAL A 84 -9.21 -5.94 0.59
C VAL A 84 -9.58 -7.29 1.23
N LEU A 85 -8.58 -8.16 1.49
CA LEU A 85 -8.80 -9.50 2.06
C LEU A 85 -8.93 -9.52 3.59
N CYS A 86 -8.40 -8.51 4.27
CA CYS A 86 -8.43 -8.44 5.73
C CYS A 86 -9.24 -7.26 6.29
N LEU A 87 -9.69 -6.33 5.43
CA LEU A 87 -10.53 -5.21 5.82
C LEU A 87 -11.88 -5.72 6.32
N THR A 88 -12.29 -5.27 7.50
CA THR A 88 -13.65 -5.44 8.00
C THR A 88 -14.52 -4.22 7.72
N GLU A 89 -15.84 -4.41 7.77
CA GLU A 89 -16.82 -3.34 7.61
C GLU A 89 -16.62 -2.26 8.68
N SER A 90 -16.29 -2.66 9.91
CA SER A 90 -16.01 -1.74 11.02
C SER A 90 -14.76 -0.88 10.80
N GLU A 91 -13.70 -1.45 10.22
CA GLU A 91 -12.48 -0.71 9.90
C GLU A 91 -12.69 0.22 8.70
N LYS A 92 -13.54 -0.17 7.74
CA LYS A 92 -13.91 0.67 6.61
C LYS A 92 -14.54 1.98 7.06
N VAL A 93 -15.41 1.95 8.09
CA VAL A 93 -16.14 3.15 8.60
C VAL A 93 -15.19 4.29 8.99
N VAL A 94 -14.01 3.98 9.51
CA VAL A 94 -13.02 4.98 9.95
C VAL A 94 -11.91 5.23 8.93
N ALA A 95 -11.94 4.55 7.78
CA ALA A 95 -10.95 4.71 6.73
C ALA A 95 -11.16 6.02 5.95
N PHE A 96 -10.10 6.55 5.33
CA PHE A 96 -10.22 7.76 4.51
C PHE A 96 -11.06 7.54 3.23
N TYR A 97 -11.29 6.28 2.84
CA TYR A 97 -12.12 5.85 1.71
C TYR A 97 -13.48 5.28 2.16
N HIS A 98 -13.94 5.59 3.38
CA HIS A 98 -15.19 5.04 3.94
C HIS A 98 -16.42 5.29 3.06
N GLU A 99 -16.46 6.43 2.34
CA GLU A 99 -17.55 6.77 1.42
C GLU A 99 -17.49 6.01 0.09
N SER A 100 -16.40 5.30 -0.20
CA SER A 100 -16.26 4.54 -1.44
C SER A 100 -17.24 3.37 -1.46
N PRO A 101 -18.21 3.32 -2.40
CA PRO A 101 -19.14 2.21 -2.50
C PRO A 101 -18.49 0.97 -3.12
N TYR A 102 -17.29 1.12 -3.68
CA TYR A 102 -16.60 0.07 -4.46
C TYR A 102 -15.52 -0.67 -3.67
N VAL A 103 -15.43 -0.45 -2.36
CA VAL A 103 -14.60 -1.20 -1.42
C VAL A 103 -15.53 -1.70 -0.31
N SER A 104 -15.74 -3.00 -0.14
CA SER A 104 -16.78 -3.48 0.78
C SER A 104 -16.34 -3.56 2.24
N GLY A 105 -15.16 -4.13 2.48
CA GLY A 105 -14.79 -4.65 3.80
C GLY A 105 -15.46 -5.98 4.13
N GLU A 106 -15.95 -6.73 3.14
CA GLU A 106 -16.68 -8.00 3.33
C GLU A 106 -15.89 -9.22 2.83
N LEU A 107 -14.82 -9.03 2.05
CA LEU A 107 -14.11 -10.14 1.41
C LEU A 107 -13.40 -11.07 2.40
N TYR A 108 -13.15 -10.62 3.63
CA TYR A 108 -12.60 -11.49 4.68
C TYR A 108 -13.54 -12.66 5.03
N HIS A 109 -14.86 -12.51 4.86
CA HIS A 109 -15.83 -13.62 5.00
C HIS A 109 -15.62 -14.71 3.93
N HIS A 110 -14.94 -14.38 2.84
CA HIS A 110 -14.64 -15.25 1.72
C HIS A 110 -13.15 -15.60 1.62
N ILE A 111 -12.39 -15.39 2.71
CA ILE A 111 -10.92 -15.49 2.70
C ILE A 111 -10.42 -16.80 2.11
N ARG A 112 -11.10 -17.93 2.33
CA ARG A 112 -10.66 -19.22 1.79
C ARG A 112 -10.60 -19.24 0.26
N ALA A 113 -11.64 -18.72 -0.39
CA ALA A 113 -11.71 -18.66 -1.84
C ALA A 113 -10.76 -17.59 -2.37
N ALA A 114 -10.76 -16.41 -1.75
CA ALA A 114 -9.92 -15.29 -2.17
C ALA A 114 -8.41 -15.57 -1.99
N ALA A 115 -8.03 -16.28 -0.92
CA ALA A 115 -6.66 -16.69 -0.66
C ALA A 115 -6.11 -17.67 -1.71
N ALA A 116 -6.96 -18.45 -2.37
CA ALA A 116 -6.54 -19.35 -3.43
C ALA A 116 -6.01 -18.60 -4.67
N GLU A 117 -6.47 -17.37 -4.87
CA GLU A 117 -6.08 -16.47 -5.96
C GLU A 117 -4.90 -15.56 -5.59
N ASN A 118 -4.48 -15.58 -4.31
CA ASN A 118 -3.32 -14.85 -3.83
C ASN A 118 -2.12 -15.79 -3.71
N ASP A 119 -1.07 -15.62 -4.53
CA ASP A 119 0.07 -16.54 -4.60
C ASP A 119 0.65 -16.97 -3.24
N TYR A 120 0.85 -16.00 -2.34
CA TYR A 120 1.43 -16.25 -1.02
C TYR A 120 0.46 -17.06 -0.14
N LEU A 121 -0.78 -16.63 -0.01
CA LEU A 121 -1.77 -17.33 0.82
C LEU A 121 -2.12 -18.71 0.23
N ALA A 122 -2.19 -18.83 -1.10
CA ALA A 122 -2.39 -20.09 -1.80
C ALA A 122 -1.24 -21.06 -1.53
N GLN A 123 0.01 -20.58 -1.45
CA GLN A 123 1.14 -21.41 -1.06
C GLN A 123 1.02 -21.92 0.38
N ILE A 124 0.55 -21.09 1.31
CA ILE A 124 0.26 -21.51 2.70
C ILE A 124 -0.81 -22.59 2.70
N MET A 125 -1.93 -22.39 2.01
CA MET A 125 -3.02 -23.39 1.90
C MET A 125 -2.57 -24.71 1.26
N ARG A 126 -1.64 -24.67 0.30
CA ARG A 126 -1.04 -25.89 -0.29
C ARG A 126 -0.14 -26.62 0.70
N SER A 127 0.57 -25.88 1.55
CA SER A 127 1.53 -26.42 2.52
C SER A 127 0.82 -26.96 3.78
N ASP A 128 -0.26 -26.30 4.19
CA ASP A 128 -1.14 -26.71 5.28
C ASP A 128 -2.59 -26.67 4.82
N LYS A 129 -3.15 -27.86 4.56
CA LYS A 129 -4.54 -28.03 4.11
C LYS A 129 -5.58 -27.70 5.19
N ASN A 130 -5.16 -27.59 6.45
CA ASN A 130 -6.04 -27.38 7.60
C ASN A 130 -5.88 -25.97 8.21
N VAL A 131 -5.06 -25.10 7.61
CA VAL A 131 -4.90 -23.70 8.04
C VAL A 131 -6.27 -23.05 8.25
N ALA A 132 -6.50 -22.39 9.38
CA ALA A 132 -7.80 -21.81 9.70
C ALA A 132 -8.07 -20.50 8.94
N ASP A 133 -9.34 -20.14 8.73
CA ASP A 133 -9.69 -18.87 8.04
C ASP A 133 -9.14 -17.66 8.81
N GLY A 134 -9.24 -17.68 10.14
CA GLY A 134 -8.68 -16.62 10.99
C GLY A 134 -7.15 -16.49 10.85
N GLU A 135 -6.44 -17.59 10.59
CA GLU A 135 -4.99 -17.56 10.34
C GLU A 135 -4.68 -16.94 8.98
N LEU A 136 -5.47 -17.25 7.94
CA LEU A 136 -5.33 -16.62 6.62
C LEU A 136 -5.59 -15.11 6.70
N ILE A 137 -6.61 -14.68 7.44
CA ILE A 137 -6.90 -13.26 7.67
C ILE A 137 -5.74 -12.60 8.43
N ALA A 138 -5.20 -13.24 9.46
CA ALA A 138 -4.08 -12.70 10.23
C ALA A 138 -2.80 -12.58 9.39
N LEU A 139 -2.54 -13.54 8.50
CA LEU A 139 -1.43 -13.49 7.55
C LEU A 139 -1.63 -12.34 6.55
N ALA A 140 -2.82 -12.20 5.96
CA ALA A 140 -3.15 -11.08 5.08
C ALA A 140 -2.99 -9.74 5.80
N ASN A 141 -3.46 -9.62 7.05
CA ASN A 141 -3.32 -8.39 7.84
C ASN A 141 -1.85 -8.06 8.16
N THR A 142 -1.02 -9.08 8.44
CA THR A 142 0.42 -8.90 8.65
C THR A 142 1.11 -8.36 7.39
N GLU A 143 0.81 -8.95 6.23
CA GLU A 143 1.37 -8.52 4.94
C GLU A 143 0.85 -7.13 4.52
N CYS A 144 -0.43 -6.85 4.78
CA CYS A 144 -1.06 -5.54 4.61
C CYS A 144 -0.34 -4.47 5.45
N ALA A 145 -0.13 -4.73 6.75
CA ALA A 145 0.56 -3.81 7.64
C ALA A 145 2.01 -3.57 7.20
N ARG A 146 2.70 -4.62 6.72
CA ARG A 146 4.04 -4.48 6.13
C ARG A 146 4.00 -3.58 4.90
N ALA A 147 3.13 -3.84 3.93
CA ALA A 147 3.04 -3.05 2.71
C ALA A 147 2.68 -1.58 3.02
N ARG A 148 1.78 -1.35 3.97
CA ARG A 148 1.42 -0.01 4.47
C ARG A 148 2.62 0.72 5.09
N TYR A 149 3.49 0.03 5.82
CA TYR A 149 4.72 0.61 6.36
C TYR A 149 5.61 1.17 5.25
N TYR A 150 5.85 0.40 4.20
CA TYR A 150 6.64 0.86 3.05
C TYR A 150 5.94 1.98 2.28
N ALA A 151 4.67 1.82 1.91
CA ALA A 151 3.92 2.79 1.11
C ALA A 151 3.88 4.17 1.80
N ASN A 152 3.57 4.21 3.10
CA ASN A 152 3.56 5.45 3.85
C ASN A 152 4.96 6.04 4.03
N GLY A 153 5.97 5.21 4.29
CA GLY A 153 7.35 5.68 4.41
C GLY A 153 7.85 6.33 3.12
N PHE A 154 7.60 5.72 1.96
CA PHE A 154 7.92 6.33 0.67
C PHE A 154 7.08 7.57 0.38
N ASN A 155 5.80 7.58 0.78
CA ASN A 155 4.95 8.76 0.63
C ASN A 155 5.47 9.95 1.46
N MET A 156 6.00 9.73 2.66
CA MET A 156 6.64 10.78 3.47
C MET A 156 7.86 11.36 2.75
N VAL A 157 8.71 10.50 2.17
CA VAL A 157 9.88 10.92 1.40
C VAL A 157 9.47 11.69 0.15
N ARG A 158 8.47 11.20 -0.58
CA ARG A 158 7.88 11.87 -1.76
C ARG A 158 7.51 13.31 -1.44
N ILE A 159 6.70 13.46 -0.39
CA ILE A 159 6.21 14.71 0.16
C ILE A 159 7.36 15.64 0.55
N GLU A 160 8.43 15.14 1.17
CA GLU A 160 9.59 15.96 1.54
C GLU A 160 10.43 16.40 0.34
N THR A 161 10.55 15.54 -0.68
CA THR A 161 11.31 15.83 -1.90
C THR A 161 10.60 16.77 -2.88
N GLY A 162 9.44 17.31 -2.49
CA GLY A 162 8.70 18.30 -3.29
C GLY A 162 7.74 17.70 -4.33
N ASP A 163 7.60 16.37 -4.37
CA ASP A 163 6.63 15.69 -5.22
C ASP A 163 5.23 15.76 -4.61
N ARG A 164 4.64 16.97 -4.61
CA ARG A 164 3.27 17.23 -4.11
C ARG A 164 2.46 17.95 -5.17
N THR A 165 1.25 17.47 -5.41
CA THR A 165 0.23 18.15 -6.21
C THR A 165 -0.84 18.75 -5.31
N LYS A 166 -1.69 19.62 -5.87
CA LYS A 166 -2.87 20.15 -5.18
C LYS A 166 -4.08 20.06 -6.11
N PRO A 167 -5.02 19.12 -5.90
CA PRO A 167 -5.07 18.14 -4.79
C PRO A 167 -3.96 17.07 -4.84
N ASP A 168 -3.62 16.50 -3.67
CA ASP A 168 -2.59 15.44 -3.58
C ASP A 168 -3.13 14.10 -4.11
N TRP A 169 -2.34 13.42 -4.92
CA TRP A 169 -2.77 12.20 -5.62
C TRP A 169 -2.66 10.91 -4.81
N TYR A 170 -1.96 10.88 -3.66
CA TYR A 170 -1.64 9.62 -2.97
C TYR A 170 -2.88 8.89 -2.45
N LYS A 171 -3.78 9.59 -1.76
CA LYS A 171 -5.01 8.97 -1.23
C LYS A 171 -5.92 8.46 -2.36
N PRO A 172 -6.22 9.26 -3.41
CA PRO A 172 -6.93 8.77 -4.60
C PRO A 172 -6.27 7.56 -5.24
N PHE A 173 -4.95 7.54 -5.33
CA PHE A 173 -4.23 6.40 -5.88
C PHE A 173 -4.41 5.13 -5.03
N VAL A 174 -4.31 5.23 -3.70
CA VAL A 174 -4.56 4.11 -2.79
C VAL A 174 -6.00 3.61 -2.94
N GLU A 175 -6.99 4.51 -2.97
CA GLU A 175 -8.39 4.13 -3.18
C GLU A 175 -8.59 3.43 -4.54
N ALA A 176 -8.00 3.95 -5.62
CA ALA A 176 -8.09 3.34 -6.94
C ALA A 176 -7.54 1.90 -6.95
N MET A 177 -6.41 1.65 -6.26
CA MET A 177 -5.88 0.30 -6.15
C MET A 177 -6.78 -0.61 -5.32
N LEU A 178 -7.41 -0.11 -4.26
CA LEU A 178 -8.38 -0.89 -3.48
C LEU A 178 -9.60 -1.28 -4.31
N VAL A 179 -10.15 -0.36 -5.11
CA VAL A 179 -11.28 -0.65 -6.00
C VAL A 179 -10.90 -1.70 -7.06
N TYR A 180 -9.71 -1.57 -7.65
CA TYR A 180 -9.21 -2.54 -8.62
C TYR A 180 -9.06 -3.94 -8.00
N GLU A 181 -8.44 -4.05 -6.83
CA GLU A 181 -8.22 -5.35 -6.18
C GLU A 181 -9.53 -5.97 -5.65
N GLU A 182 -10.47 -5.15 -5.14
CA GLU A 182 -11.80 -5.62 -4.76
C GLU A 182 -12.54 -6.24 -5.96
N ASP A 183 -12.57 -5.55 -7.11
CA ASP A 183 -13.22 -6.04 -8.33
C ASP A 183 -12.56 -7.32 -8.86
N ASN A 184 -11.23 -7.38 -8.86
CA ASN A 184 -10.47 -8.56 -9.27
C ASN A 184 -10.81 -9.79 -8.42
N VAL A 185 -10.77 -9.64 -7.09
CA VAL A 185 -11.07 -10.74 -6.18
C VAL A 185 -12.53 -11.17 -6.35
N ARG A 186 -13.49 -10.23 -6.35
CA ARG A 186 -14.91 -10.57 -6.53
C ARG A 186 -15.14 -11.32 -7.84
N THR A 187 -14.51 -10.88 -8.92
CA THR A 187 -14.60 -11.53 -10.23
C THR A 187 -14.02 -12.95 -10.21
N SER A 188 -12.83 -13.14 -9.63
CA SER A 188 -12.16 -14.44 -9.60
C SER A 188 -12.93 -15.49 -8.79
N ILE A 189 -13.55 -15.09 -7.68
CA ILE A 189 -14.36 -15.97 -6.82
C ILE A 189 -15.87 -15.91 -7.11
N LYS A 190 -16.27 -15.26 -8.21
CA LYS A 190 -17.65 -15.17 -8.72
C LYS A 190 -18.65 -14.55 -7.74
N LEU A 191 -18.22 -13.57 -6.96
CA LEU A 191 -19.10 -12.72 -6.17
C LEU A 191 -19.72 -11.61 -7.04
N PRO A 192 -20.88 -11.05 -6.66
CA PRO A 192 -21.43 -9.87 -7.31
C PRO A 192 -20.42 -8.71 -7.28
N GLN A 193 -20.25 -8.03 -8.41
CA GLN A 193 -19.42 -6.82 -8.50
C GLN A 193 -20.09 -5.66 -7.77
N LEU A 194 -19.27 -4.77 -7.20
CA LEU A 194 -19.75 -3.51 -6.60
C LEU A 194 -19.83 -2.36 -7.60
N LEU A 195 -19.03 -2.47 -8.67
CA LEU A 195 -19.05 -1.51 -9.75
C LEU A 195 -20.36 -1.66 -10.56
N PRO A 196 -20.90 -0.56 -11.10
CA PRO A 196 -22.01 -0.60 -12.06
C PRO A 196 -21.67 -1.50 -13.26
N GLU A 197 -22.68 -2.14 -13.86
CA GLU A 197 -22.52 -3.14 -14.94
C GLU A 197 -21.71 -2.67 -16.16
N ASN A 198 -21.61 -1.36 -16.39
CA ASN A 198 -20.87 -0.76 -17.49
C ASN A 198 -19.48 -0.22 -17.10
N ARG A 199 -18.99 -0.55 -15.90
CA ARG A 199 -17.69 -0.12 -15.38
C ARG A 199 -16.82 -1.31 -15.04
N PHE A 200 -15.51 -1.14 -15.21
CA PHE A 200 -14.54 -2.22 -15.01
C PHE A 200 -13.44 -1.76 -14.06
N GLY A 201 -13.10 -2.59 -13.07
CA GLY A 201 -12.05 -2.29 -12.08
C GLY A 201 -10.70 -2.01 -12.73
N VAL A 202 -10.39 -2.65 -13.86
CA VAL A 202 -9.14 -2.46 -14.62
C VAL A 202 -8.90 -0.99 -15.06
N ILE A 203 -9.93 -0.16 -15.14
CA ILE A 203 -9.74 1.26 -15.46
C ILE A 203 -9.08 2.02 -14.29
N TYR A 204 -9.35 1.61 -13.05
CA TYR A 204 -8.68 2.17 -11.88
C TYR A 204 -7.19 1.80 -11.84
N SER A 205 -6.79 0.64 -12.38
CA SER A 205 -5.37 0.27 -12.49
C SER A 205 -4.58 1.17 -13.45
N GLY A 206 -5.25 1.93 -14.33
CA GLY A 206 -4.61 2.96 -15.15
C GLY A 206 -3.87 4.02 -14.32
N PHE A 207 -4.33 4.30 -13.09
CA PHE A 207 -3.68 5.23 -12.17
C PHE A 207 -2.28 4.71 -11.77
N PHE A 208 -2.13 3.41 -11.55
CA PHE A 208 -0.82 2.79 -11.28
C PHE A 208 0.20 3.15 -12.35
N ASN A 209 -0.17 3.01 -13.62
CA ASN A 209 0.72 3.29 -14.73
C ASN A 209 1.19 4.75 -14.73
N LEU A 210 0.28 5.69 -14.47
CA LEU A 210 0.62 7.12 -14.42
C LEU A 210 1.61 7.44 -13.30
N VAL A 211 1.40 6.88 -12.10
CA VAL A 211 2.35 7.04 -10.99
C VAL A 211 3.69 6.39 -11.34
N PHE A 212 3.66 5.15 -11.83
CA PHE A 212 4.83 4.35 -12.15
C PHE A 212 5.71 4.96 -13.24
N THR A 213 5.11 5.61 -14.25
CA THR A 213 5.84 6.29 -15.33
C THR A 213 6.27 7.70 -14.97
N GLY A 214 5.88 8.22 -13.80
CA GLY A 214 6.27 9.55 -13.33
C GLY A 214 5.46 10.70 -13.93
N GLU A 215 4.19 10.49 -14.29
CA GLU A 215 3.29 11.56 -14.77
C GLU A 215 3.20 12.68 -13.73
N GLU A 216 3.45 13.93 -14.10
CA GLU A 216 3.56 15.06 -13.15
C GLU A 216 2.36 15.16 -12.20
N ASP A 217 1.15 15.18 -12.77
CA ASP A 217 -0.12 15.15 -12.04
C ASP A 217 -0.95 13.91 -12.44
N PRO A 218 -0.70 12.76 -11.80
CA PRO A 218 -1.32 11.51 -12.21
C PRO A 218 -2.82 11.51 -11.89
N LEU A 219 -3.27 12.24 -10.86
CA LEU A 219 -4.68 12.37 -10.51
C LEU A 219 -5.44 13.14 -11.57
N LEU A 220 -4.97 14.34 -11.95
CA LEU A 220 -5.61 15.15 -12.98
C LEU A 220 -5.65 14.41 -14.33
N ARG A 221 -4.54 13.76 -14.69
CA ARG A 221 -4.43 12.97 -15.92
C ARG A 221 -5.43 11.81 -15.93
N TRP A 222 -5.54 11.06 -14.83
CA TRP A 222 -6.47 9.96 -14.70
C TRP A 222 -7.93 10.42 -14.74
N ALA A 223 -8.28 11.45 -13.97
CA ALA A 223 -9.64 11.99 -13.91
C ALA A 223 -10.13 12.52 -15.27
N ARG A 224 -9.23 13.12 -16.06
CA ARG A 224 -9.56 13.54 -17.44
C ARG A 224 -9.80 12.37 -18.38
N ALA A 225 -9.05 11.29 -18.23
CA ALA A 225 -9.21 10.10 -19.07
C ALA A 225 -10.44 9.27 -18.68
N CYS A 226 -10.82 9.30 -17.40
CA CYS A 226 -11.87 8.47 -16.82
C CYS A 226 -12.90 9.32 -16.04
N PRO A 227 -13.60 10.27 -16.68
CA PRO A 227 -14.44 11.26 -15.97
C PRO A 227 -15.62 10.63 -15.22
N ASP A 228 -16.07 9.44 -15.64
CA ASP A 228 -17.15 8.72 -14.98
C ASP A 228 -16.67 7.87 -13.80
N TYR A 229 -15.35 7.71 -13.61
CA TYR A 229 -14.77 6.88 -12.55
C TYR A 229 -14.47 7.75 -11.33
N ASN A 230 -15.32 7.60 -10.30
CA ASN A 230 -15.24 8.41 -9.09
C ASN A 230 -14.31 7.76 -8.05
N LEU A 231 -13.61 8.61 -7.31
CA LEU A 231 -12.83 8.29 -6.12
C LEU A 231 -13.28 9.24 -5.01
N ALA A 232 -13.76 8.70 -3.89
CA ALA A 232 -14.24 9.49 -2.77
C ALA A 232 -13.14 10.41 -2.21
N SER A 233 -11.90 9.92 -2.18
CA SER A 233 -10.75 10.66 -1.67
C SER A 233 -10.18 11.70 -2.65
N GLY A 234 -10.71 11.78 -3.87
CA GLY A 234 -10.32 12.74 -4.90
C GLY A 234 -11.26 13.93 -5.06
N ALA A 235 -12.37 13.98 -4.31
CA ALA A 235 -13.28 15.11 -4.32
C ALA A 235 -12.61 16.37 -3.71
N PRO A 236 -12.84 17.57 -4.29
CA PRO A 236 -12.29 18.83 -3.79
C PRO A 236 -12.81 19.22 -2.40
#